data_AF-A0A662PI85-F1
#
_entry.id   AF-A0A662PI85-F1
#
_cell.length_a   1.000
_cell.length_b   1.000
_cell.length_c   1.000
_cell.angle_alpha   90.00
_cell.angle_beta   90.00
_cell.angle_gamma   90.00
#
_symmetry.space_group_name_H-M   'P 1'
#
loop_
_entity.id
_entity.type
_entity.pdbx_description
1 polymer ?
#
loop_
_entity_poly.entity_id
_entity_poly.type
_entity_poly.pdbx_seq_one_letter_code
_entity_poly.pdbx_strand_id
1 'polypeptide(L)'
;MRIGAHVSMAKGFPSVFDNIKSIGGNCAQIFSHSPRGWKFKDVQKVEEFRERYKKEDIKPIVIHNSYLVNLASLDKELHKKSMENMRKEFETAEILGIDYINIHPGSNKDVKIGLKRIVQSLNSIETKAYLLLENTASGIGSEFENLMYIIENITIKCGVTLDTCHAYAAGYDIVSSLDNVLDEFDSIIGLEKLKLIHLNDSKFELGSKRDRHEHI
;
A
#
# COMPACT_ATOMS: atom_id res chain seq x y z
N MET A 1 -4.41 7.76 -18.93
CA MET A 1 -3.74 6.72 -18.11
C MET A 1 -2.91 7.40 -17.04
N ARG A 2 -2.96 6.92 -15.78
CA ARG A 2 -2.05 7.34 -14.71
C ARG A 2 -0.93 6.30 -14.59
N ILE A 3 0.32 6.71 -14.78
CA ILE A 3 1.50 5.85 -14.71
C ILE A 3 2.64 6.60 -14.04
N GLY A 4 3.40 5.89 -13.22
CA GLY A 4 4.43 6.48 -12.39
C GLY A 4 5.27 5.41 -11.73
N ALA A 5 6.04 5.80 -10.73
CA ALA A 5 6.91 4.88 -10.01
C ALA A 5 6.90 5.18 -8.51
N HIS A 6 7.44 4.24 -7.75
CA HIS A 6 7.87 4.54 -6.40
C HIS A 6 9.15 5.38 -6.45
N VAL A 7 9.10 6.64 -6.02
CA VAL A 7 10.25 7.57 -6.07
C VAL A 7 10.78 7.95 -4.70
N SER A 8 12.05 8.33 -4.66
CA SER A 8 12.73 8.71 -3.43
C SER A 8 12.36 10.11 -2.97
N MET A 9 12.18 10.26 -1.65
CA MET A 9 11.93 11.53 -0.97
C MET A 9 13.16 12.07 -0.25
N ALA A 10 14.37 11.59 -0.59
CA ALA A 10 15.61 11.97 0.08
C ALA A 10 15.88 13.48 0.04
N LYS A 11 15.38 14.19 -0.99
CA LYS A 11 15.49 15.66 -1.14
C LYS A 11 14.29 16.43 -0.58
N GLY A 12 13.42 15.77 0.20
CA GLY A 12 12.22 16.35 0.82
C GLY A 12 10.95 16.13 -0.01
N PHE A 13 9.78 16.31 0.61
CA PHE A 13 8.47 15.99 0.02
C PHE A 13 8.20 16.62 -1.37
N PRO A 14 8.56 17.88 -1.64
CA PRO A 14 8.36 18.47 -2.96
C PRO A 14 9.19 17.83 -4.09
N SER A 15 10.23 17.04 -3.78
CA SER A 15 11.05 16.42 -4.84
C SER A 15 10.31 15.33 -5.63
N VAL A 16 9.19 14.81 -5.13
CA VAL A 16 8.37 13.78 -5.82
C VAL A 16 7.96 14.25 -7.21
N PHE A 17 7.58 15.53 -7.34
CA PHE A 17 7.08 16.12 -8.57
C PHE A 17 8.16 16.15 -9.66
N ASP A 18 9.37 16.57 -9.30
CA ASP A 18 10.50 16.63 -10.25
C ASP A 18 10.97 15.22 -10.60
N ASN A 19 11.03 14.32 -9.62
CA ASN A 19 11.44 12.92 -9.83
C ASN A 19 10.46 12.15 -10.72
N ILE A 20 9.16 12.44 -10.64
CA ILE A 20 8.16 11.81 -11.50
C ILE A 20 8.18 12.40 -12.92
N LYS A 21 8.33 13.73 -13.04
CA LYS A 21 8.49 14.38 -14.35
C LYS A 21 9.72 13.89 -15.11
N SER A 22 10.84 13.69 -14.43
CA SER A 22 12.09 13.28 -15.07
C SER A 22 12.00 11.88 -15.71
N ILE A 23 11.06 11.05 -15.25
CA ILE A 23 10.78 9.72 -15.82
C ILE A 23 9.51 9.70 -16.69
N GLY A 24 8.91 10.87 -16.98
CA GLY A 24 7.71 10.98 -17.81
C GLY A 24 6.41 10.49 -17.15
N GLY A 25 6.40 10.30 -15.83
CA GLY A 25 5.22 9.86 -15.09
C GLY A 25 4.26 10.99 -14.72
N ASN A 26 3.07 10.62 -14.22
CA ASN A 26 1.99 11.55 -13.82
C ASN A 26 1.19 11.10 -12.58
N CYS A 27 1.68 10.08 -11.86
CA CYS A 27 1.28 9.70 -10.51
C CYS A 27 2.52 9.18 -9.76
N ALA A 28 2.44 8.97 -8.45
CA ALA A 28 3.60 8.56 -7.66
C ALA A 28 3.24 7.68 -6.47
N GLN A 29 4.20 6.88 -6.04
CA GLN A 29 4.24 6.32 -4.70
C GLN A 29 5.50 6.78 -3.97
N ILE A 30 5.40 6.98 -2.65
CA ILE A 30 6.50 7.42 -1.80
C ILE A 30 6.50 6.67 -0.47
N PHE A 31 7.67 6.56 0.16
CA PHE A 31 7.73 6.38 1.60
C PHE A 31 7.79 7.75 2.28
N SER A 32 7.00 7.96 3.33
CA SER A 32 7.04 9.20 4.12
C SER A 32 8.26 9.26 5.07
N HIS A 33 8.81 8.09 5.40
CA HIS A 33 10.03 7.92 6.19
C HIS A 33 10.92 6.81 5.60
N SER A 34 12.07 6.50 6.21
CA SER A 34 12.90 5.38 5.74
C SER A 34 12.19 4.04 5.99
N PRO A 35 11.93 3.20 4.97
CA PRO A 35 11.27 1.90 5.14
C PRO A 35 12.11 0.87 5.91
N ARG A 36 13.36 1.23 6.25
CA ARG A 36 14.31 0.40 7.01
C ARG A 36 14.37 0.75 8.51
N GLY A 37 13.55 1.70 8.98
CA GLY A 37 13.55 2.09 10.38
C GLY A 37 12.25 2.73 10.83
N TRP A 38 12.13 2.99 12.14
CA TRP A 38 10.90 3.49 12.77
C TRP A 38 10.85 5.01 12.94
N LYS A 39 11.95 5.70 12.61
CA LYS A 39 12.10 7.13 12.88
C LYS A 39 11.47 7.96 11.76
N PHE A 40 10.48 8.75 12.14
CA PHE A 40 9.95 9.84 11.32
C PHE A 40 10.79 11.10 11.51
N LYS A 41 10.90 11.89 10.45
CA LYS A 41 11.37 13.27 10.51
C LYS A 41 10.16 14.18 10.42
N ASP A 42 10.28 15.39 10.96
CA ASP A 42 9.24 16.40 10.82
C ASP A 42 8.97 16.66 9.34
N VAL A 43 7.69 16.80 8.99
CA VAL A 43 7.27 17.11 7.63
C VAL A 43 7.66 18.56 7.34
N GLN A 44 8.57 18.75 6.39
CA GLN A 44 9.06 20.07 5.99
C GLN A 44 8.47 20.48 4.64
N LYS A 45 8.41 21.80 4.38
CA LYS A 45 7.96 22.38 3.09
C LYS A 45 6.54 21.97 2.70
N VAL A 46 5.63 21.95 3.67
CA VAL A 46 4.24 21.51 3.50
C VAL A 46 3.49 22.39 2.49
N GLU A 47 3.67 23.70 2.58
CA GLU A 47 3.03 24.67 1.69
C GLU A 47 3.51 24.50 0.26
N GLU A 48 4.83 24.38 0.06
CA GLU A 48 5.44 24.10 -1.25
C GLU A 48 4.86 22.81 -1.85
N PHE A 49 4.79 21.73 -1.06
CA PHE A 49 4.21 20.47 -1.50
C PHE A 49 2.74 20.62 -1.91
N ARG A 50 1.91 21.20 -1.03
CA ARG A 50 0.45 21.36 -1.27
C ARG A 50 0.17 22.24 -2.48
N GLU A 51 0.95 23.30 -2.66
CA GLU A 51 0.82 24.16 -3.84
C GLU A 51 1.15 23.41 -5.13
N ARG A 52 2.25 22.64 -5.15
CA ARG A 52 2.61 21.81 -6.30
C ARG A 52 1.58 20.73 -6.55
N TYR A 53 1.08 20.06 -5.51
CA TYR A 53 0.05 19.02 -5.63
C TYR A 53 -1.26 19.54 -6.23
N LYS A 54 -1.60 20.82 -5.95
CA LYS A 54 -2.76 21.48 -6.54
C LYS A 54 -2.52 21.94 -7.98
N LYS A 55 -1.34 22.47 -8.29
CA LYS A 55 -1.02 23.13 -9.58
C LYS A 55 -0.58 22.13 -10.65
N GLU A 56 0.14 21.08 -10.27
CA GLU A 56 0.73 20.11 -11.19
C GLU A 56 -0.19 18.89 -11.37
N ASP A 57 -0.26 18.34 -12.59
CA ASP A 57 -1.04 17.12 -12.85
C ASP A 57 -0.28 15.84 -12.50
N ILE A 58 0.27 15.78 -11.28
CA ILE A 58 0.97 14.62 -10.71
C ILE A 58 0.13 14.09 -9.54
N LYS A 59 -0.80 13.20 -9.88
CA LYS A 59 -1.78 12.65 -8.93
C LYS A 59 -2.35 11.30 -9.42
N PRO A 60 -2.77 10.41 -8.51
CA PRO A 60 -2.59 10.52 -7.07
C PRO A 60 -1.10 10.38 -6.67
N ILE A 61 -0.75 10.91 -5.51
CA ILE A 61 0.45 10.51 -4.77
C ILE A 61 -0.03 9.57 -3.67
N VAL A 62 0.63 8.42 -3.51
CA VAL A 62 0.29 7.40 -2.51
C VAL A 62 1.45 7.26 -1.53
N ILE A 63 1.14 7.22 -0.23
CA ILE A 63 2.13 6.84 0.78
C ILE A 63 2.10 5.33 0.93
N HIS A 64 3.21 4.64 0.68
CA HIS A 64 3.38 3.25 1.05
C HIS A 64 3.91 3.17 2.48
N ASN A 65 3.28 2.35 3.32
CA ASN A 65 3.80 2.14 4.67
C ASN A 65 5.09 1.28 4.65
N SER A 66 5.99 1.52 5.59
CA SER A 66 7.14 0.67 5.88
C SER A 66 6.81 -0.82 6.01
N TYR A 67 7.63 -1.65 5.36
CA TYR A 67 7.59 -3.11 5.46
C TYR A 67 7.87 -3.66 6.87
N LEU A 68 8.30 -2.81 7.81
CA LEU A 68 8.49 -3.20 9.21
C LEU A 68 7.17 -3.32 9.98
N VAL A 69 6.11 -2.67 9.50
CA VAL A 69 4.80 -2.66 10.16
C VAL A 69 4.14 -4.02 10.05
N ASN A 70 3.67 -4.54 11.19
CA ASN A 70 2.86 -5.74 11.24
C ASN A 70 1.72 -5.57 12.25
N LEU A 71 0.54 -5.18 11.74
CA LEU A 71 -0.68 -5.03 12.53
C LEU A 71 -1.22 -6.36 13.07
N ALA A 72 -0.82 -7.48 12.47
CA ALA A 72 -1.19 -8.82 12.91
C ALA A 72 -0.24 -9.39 13.98
N SER A 73 0.84 -8.70 14.35
CA SER A 73 1.88 -9.21 15.25
C SER A 73 1.38 -9.43 16.68
N LEU A 74 1.55 -10.64 17.24
CA LEU A 74 1.30 -10.93 18.66
C LEU A 74 2.41 -10.43 19.59
N ASP A 75 3.58 -10.10 19.05
CA ASP A 75 4.62 -9.40 19.81
C ASP A 75 4.14 -7.98 20.14
N LYS A 76 4.03 -7.68 21.43
CA LYS A 76 3.46 -6.43 21.94
C LYS A 76 4.29 -5.21 21.55
N GLU A 77 5.61 -5.33 21.52
CA GLU A 77 6.51 -4.22 21.17
C GLU A 77 6.47 -3.91 19.68
N LEU A 78 6.51 -4.95 18.83
CA LEU A 78 6.37 -4.79 17.38
C LEU A 78 4.99 -4.25 17.03
N HIS A 79 3.93 -4.75 17.67
CA HIS A 79 2.57 -4.25 17.44
C HIS A 79 2.43 -2.78 17.85
N LYS A 80 2.96 -2.39 19.02
CA LYS A 80 2.96 -1.00 19.47
C LYS A 80 3.68 -0.08 18.47
N LYS A 81 4.88 -0.46 18.03
CA LYS A 81 5.64 0.29 17.01
C LYS A 81 4.90 0.37 15.67
N SER A 82 4.22 -0.71 15.28
CA SER A 82 3.40 -0.77 14.07
C SER A 82 2.21 0.20 14.14
N MET A 83 1.54 0.25 15.30
CA MET A 83 0.44 1.18 15.55
C MET A 83 0.90 2.65 15.58
N GLU A 84 2.02 2.93 16.23
CA GLU A 84 2.61 4.28 16.25
C GLU A 84 3.02 4.74 14.84
N ASN A 85 3.60 3.83 14.04
CA ASN A 85 3.94 4.10 12.66
C ASN A 85 2.70 4.40 11.80
N MET A 86 1.69 3.52 11.81
CA MET A 86 0.44 3.74 11.06
C MET A 86 -0.19 5.09 11.37
N ARG A 87 -0.27 5.48 12.65
CA ARG A 87 -0.84 6.79 13.04
C ARG A 87 -0.05 7.96 12.46
N LYS A 88 1.28 7.87 12.47
CA LYS A 88 2.15 8.91 11.88
C LYS A 88 2.05 8.96 10.36
N GLU A 89 1.81 7.84 9.70
CA GLU A 89 1.55 7.83 8.25
C GLU A 89 0.25 8.58 7.93
N PHE A 90 -0.83 8.30 8.67
CA PHE A 90 -2.09 9.03 8.53
C PHE A 90 -1.98 10.53 8.83
N GLU A 91 -1.26 10.88 9.90
CA GLU A 91 -0.96 12.28 10.22
C GLU A 91 -0.15 12.96 9.10
N THR A 92 0.86 12.28 8.57
CA THR A 92 1.68 12.80 7.47
C THR A 92 0.86 13.00 6.20
N ALA A 93 -0.03 12.04 5.89
CA ALA A 93 -0.94 12.15 4.77
C ALA A 93 -1.87 13.37 4.91
N GLU A 94 -2.45 13.60 6.09
CA GLU A 94 -3.30 14.76 6.37
C GLU A 94 -2.52 16.08 6.28
N ILE A 95 -1.31 16.14 6.85
CA ILE A 95 -0.42 17.31 6.75
C ILE A 95 -0.10 17.61 5.28
N LEU A 96 0.15 16.62 4.44
CA LEU A 96 0.50 16.85 3.04
C LEU A 96 -0.73 17.01 2.13
N GLY A 97 -1.92 16.63 2.60
CA GLY A 97 -3.13 16.53 1.77
C GLY A 97 -3.08 15.35 0.79
N ILE A 98 -2.38 14.27 1.15
CA ILE A 98 -2.34 13.02 0.39
C ILE A 98 -3.53 12.16 0.77
N ASP A 99 -4.26 11.68 -0.24
CA ASP A 99 -5.53 10.97 -0.02
C ASP A 99 -5.35 9.48 0.27
N TYR A 100 -4.25 8.85 -0.15
CA TYR A 100 -4.10 7.39 -0.15
C TYR A 100 -2.90 6.91 0.67
N ILE A 101 -3.13 5.90 1.50
CA ILE A 101 -2.08 5.14 2.18
C ILE A 101 -2.21 3.68 1.80
N ASN A 102 -1.15 3.11 1.24
CA ASN A 102 -1.03 1.72 0.90
C ASN A 102 -0.32 0.93 2.00
N ILE A 103 -0.86 -0.23 2.36
CA ILE A 103 -0.26 -1.14 3.34
C ILE A 103 -0.31 -2.59 2.86
N HIS A 104 0.68 -3.36 3.29
CA HIS A 104 0.51 -4.81 3.40
C HIS A 104 -0.33 -5.10 4.65
N PRO A 105 -1.33 -6.00 4.62
CA PRO A 105 -2.22 -6.24 5.76
C PRO A 105 -1.48 -6.62 7.05
N GLY A 106 -0.43 -7.43 6.93
CA GLY A 106 0.39 -7.92 8.05
C GLY A 106 0.64 -9.42 7.94
N SER A 107 1.29 -10.01 8.95
CA SER A 107 1.60 -11.43 8.97
C SER A 107 1.39 -12.06 10.35
N ASN A 108 0.81 -13.25 10.38
CA ASN A 108 0.64 -14.06 11.57
C ASN A 108 0.72 -15.54 11.20
N LYS A 109 1.18 -16.40 12.12
CA LYS A 109 1.18 -17.86 11.92
C LYS A 109 -0.23 -18.42 11.80
N ASP A 110 -1.19 -17.79 12.49
CA ASP A 110 -2.61 -18.10 12.37
C ASP A 110 -3.31 -16.93 11.65
N VAL A 111 -3.74 -17.19 10.42
CA VAL A 111 -4.42 -16.21 9.55
C VAL A 111 -5.67 -15.65 10.22
N LYS A 112 -6.47 -16.48 10.90
CA LYS A 112 -7.72 -16.04 11.55
C LYS A 112 -7.44 -15.09 12.71
N ILE A 113 -6.42 -15.40 13.52
CA ILE A 113 -5.98 -14.49 14.60
C ILE A 113 -5.43 -13.20 14.00
N GLY A 114 -4.62 -13.30 12.94
CA GLY A 114 -4.04 -12.14 12.28
C GLY A 114 -5.09 -11.20 11.70
N LEU A 115 -6.07 -11.71 10.96
CA LEU A 115 -7.18 -10.94 10.39
C LEU A 115 -7.95 -10.16 11.47
N LYS A 116 -8.34 -10.82 12.57
CA LYS A 116 -9.03 -10.16 13.69
C LYS A 116 -8.19 -9.03 14.30
N ARG A 117 -6.88 -9.24 14.41
CA ARG A 117 -5.98 -8.26 15.00
C ARG A 117 -5.74 -7.06 14.08
N ILE A 118 -5.62 -7.28 12.77
CA ILE A 118 -5.55 -6.21 11.76
C ILE A 118 -6.80 -5.34 11.84
N VAL A 119 -7.98 -5.96 11.84
CA VAL A 119 -9.27 -5.26 12.00
C VAL A 119 -9.31 -4.42 13.27
N GLN A 120 -8.96 -5.01 14.42
CA GLN A 120 -8.91 -4.28 15.70
C GLN A 120 -7.93 -3.10 15.67
N SER A 121 -6.75 -3.29 15.08
CA SER A 121 -5.75 -2.25 14.90
C SER A 121 -6.28 -1.10 14.06
N LEU A 122 -6.82 -1.39 12.88
CA LEU A 122 -7.31 -0.37 11.96
C LEU A 122 -8.52 0.37 12.54
N ASN A 123 -9.45 -0.32 13.20
CA ASN A 123 -10.60 0.33 13.86
C ASN A 123 -10.22 1.23 15.05
N SER A 124 -8.98 1.14 15.55
CA SER A 124 -8.47 2.03 16.61
C SER A 124 -7.82 3.31 16.08
N ILE A 125 -7.87 3.54 14.76
CA ILE A 125 -7.29 4.70 14.09
C ILE A 125 -8.42 5.51 13.45
N GLU A 126 -8.47 6.79 13.75
CA GLU A 126 -9.36 7.74 13.09
C GLU A 126 -8.58 8.48 12.01
N THR A 127 -9.13 8.51 10.79
CA THR A 127 -8.50 9.19 9.65
C THR A 127 -9.52 9.49 8.55
N LYS A 128 -9.23 10.51 7.74
CA LYS A 128 -9.96 10.84 6.52
C LYS A 128 -9.30 10.26 5.27
N ALA A 129 -8.04 9.82 5.38
CA ALA A 129 -7.32 9.21 4.28
C ALA A 129 -7.94 7.86 3.91
N TYR A 130 -7.79 7.50 2.65
CA TYR A 130 -8.26 6.26 2.07
C TYR A 130 -7.18 5.20 2.21
N LEU A 131 -7.50 4.12 2.91
CA LEU A 131 -6.60 2.98 3.08
C LEU A 131 -6.66 2.08 1.84
N LEU A 132 -5.51 1.65 1.34
CA LEU A 132 -5.39 0.62 0.31
C LEU A 132 -4.72 -0.61 0.92
N LEU A 133 -5.41 -1.74 0.89
CA LEU A 133 -4.84 -3.03 1.24
C LEU A 133 -4.22 -3.65 0.00
N GLU A 134 -2.93 -3.93 0.05
CA GLU A 134 -2.22 -4.60 -1.03
C GLU A 134 -2.30 -6.12 -0.87
N ASN A 135 -2.52 -6.84 -1.97
CA ASN A 135 -2.33 -8.29 -1.97
C ASN A 135 -0.85 -8.64 -1.79
N THR A 136 -0.57 -9.81 -1.20
CA THR A 136 0.79 -10.24 -0.88
C THR A 136 1.12 -11.56 -1.56
N ALA A 137 2.40 -11.85 -1.77
CA ALA A 137 2.83 -13.11 -2.38
C ALA A 137 2.50 -14.35 -1.52
N SER A 138 2.30 -14.18 -0.21
CA SER A 138 1.98 -15.27 0.72
C SER A 138 1.41 -14.76 2.05
N GLY A 139 0.63 -15.61 2.72
CA GLY A 139 0.12 -15.31 4.05
C GLY A 139 -1.13 -14.44 4.00
N ILE A 140 -1.28 -13.51 4.95
CA ILE A 140 -2.48 -12.67 4.98
C ILE A 140 -2.43 -11.70 3.80
N GLY A 141 -3.48 -11.74 2.98
CA GLY A 141 -3.58 -10.94 1.75
C GLY A 141 -3.09 -11.64 0.49
N SER A 142 -2.63 -12.90 0.57
CA SER A 142 -2.37 -13.68 -0.64
C SER A 142 -3.63 -14.28 -1.26
N GLU A 143 -4.74 -14.27 -0.52
CA GLU A 143 -6.08 -14.62 -0.98
C GLU A 143 -6.95 -13.36 -0.95
N PHE A 144 -7.74 -13.11 -1.99
CA PHE A 144 -8.61 -11.93 -2.07
C PHE A 144 -9.63 -11.86 -0.93
N GLU A 145 -10.09 -13.01 -0.44
CA GLU A 145 -11.01 -13.13 0.70
C GLU A 145 -10.43 -12.56 1.99
N ASN A 146 -9.09 -12.61 2.16
CA ASN A 146 -8.44 -12.02 3.32
C ASN A 146 -8.59 -10.49 3.29
N LEU A 147 -8.42 -9.89 2.10
CA LEU A 147 -8.58 -8.45 1.90
C LEU A 147 -10.04 -8.06 2.11
N MET A 148 -10.97 -8.80 1.51
CA MET A 148 -12.40 -8.52 1.64
C MET A 148 -12.88 -8.64 3.10
N TYR A 149 -12.43 -9.66 3.84
CA TYR A 149 -12.73 -9.79 5.26
C TYR A 149 -12.30 -8.54 6.04
N ILE A 150 -11.11 -7.99 5.76
CA ILE A 150 -10.66 -6.76 6.44
C ILE A 150 -11.55 -5.59 6.02
N ILE A 151 -11.81 -5.41 4.72
CA ILE A 151 -12.64 -4.32 4.17
C ILE A 151 -14.03 -4.27 4.82
N GLU A 152 -14.68 -5.42 4.98
CA GLU A 152 -16.03 -5.50 5.56
C GLU A 152 -16.08 -5.22 7.06
N ASN A 153 -14.96 -5.40 7.76
CA ASN A 153 -14.90 -5.33 9.22
C ASN A 153 -14.21 -4.06 9.76
N ILE A 154 -13.76 -3.16 8.88
CA ILE A 154 -13.18 -1.87 9.30
C ILE A 154 -14.07 -0.68 9.00
N THR A 155 -13.88 0.41 9.76
CA THR A 155 -14.63 1.66 9.61
C THR A 155 -13.94 2.70 8.72
N ILE A 156 -12.62 2.57 8.53
CA ILE A 156 -11.84 3.45 7.66
C ILE A 156 -12.24 3.20 6.20
N LYS A 157 -12.31 4.26 5.39
CA LYS A 157 -12.52 4.13 3.94
C LYS A 157 -11.41 3.28 3.33
N CYS A 158 -11.79 2.19 2.67
CA CYS A 158 -10.85 1.17 2.24
C CYS A 158 -11.07 0.73 0.79
N GLY A 159 -9.99 0.31 0.16
CA GLY A 159 -9.93 -0.24 -1.19
C GLY A 159 -8.68 -1.11 -1.31
N VAL A 160 -8.34 -1.48 -2.54
CA VAL A 160 -7.29 -2.46 -2.80
C VAL A 160 -6.25 -1.92 -3.77
N THR A 161 -5.01 -2.28 -3.48
CA THR A 161 -3.90 -2.24 -4.43
C THR A 161 -3.66 -3.65 -4.93
N LEU A 162 -3.68 -3.85 -6.25
CA LEU A 162 -3.28 -5.11 -6.87
C LEU A 162 -1.82 -5.01 -7.33
N ASP A 163 -0.91 -5.68 -6.63
CA ASP A 163 0.45 -5.91 -7.09
C ASP A 163 0.51 -7.17 -7.96
N THR A 164 0.95 -6.98 -9.21
CA THR A 164 1.00 -8.04 -10.22
C THR A 164 2.03 -9.12 -9.90
N CYS A 165 3.19 -8.76 -9.34
CA CYS A 165 4.18 -9.74 -8.92
C CYS A 165 3.65 -10.56 -7.74
N HIS A 166 2.96 -9.91 -6.80
CA HIS A 166 2.38 -10.60 -5.65
C HIS A 166 1.25 -11.54 -6.06
N ALA A 167 0.38 -11.10 -6.96
CA ALA A 167 -0.72 -11.92 -7.49
C ALA A 167 -0.15 -13.17 -8.18
N TYR A 168 0.83 -12.99 -9.06
CA TYR A 168 1.49 -14.08 -9.75
C TYR A 168 2.20 -15.03 -8.77
N ALA A 169 2.93 -14.50 -7.79
CA ALA A 169 3.59 -15.32 -6.78
C ALA A 169 2.60 -16.06 -5.86
N ALA A 170 1.40 -15.51 -5.61
CA ALA A 170 0.34 -16.14 -4.84
C ALA A 170 -0.39 -17.25 -5.60
N GLY A 171 -0.28 -17.28 -6.95
CA GLY A 171 -0.88 -18.31 -7.81
C GLY A 171 -1.94 -17.79 -8.78
N TYR A 172 -2.18 -16.48 -8.83
CA TYR A 172 -3.07 -15.86 -9.81
C TYR A 172 -2.37 -15.71 -11.17
N ASP A 173 -2.79 -16.47 -12.17
CA ASP A 173 -2.19 -16.46 -13.51
C ASP A 173 -2.63 -15.24 -14.33
N ILE A 174 -2.00 -14.10 -14.03
CA ILE A 174 -2.19 -12.83 -14.76
C ILE A 174 -1.49 -12.79 -16.13
N VAL A 175 -0.73 -13.84 -16.49
CA VAL A 175 -0.01 -13.91 -17.77
C VAL A 175 -0.88 -14.59 -18.83
N SER A 176 -1.43 -15.75 -18.52
CA SER A 176 -2.20 -16.55 -19.48
C SER A 176 -3.71 -16.47 -19.25
N SER A 177 -4.13 -16.01 -18.06
CA SER A 177 -5.53 -16.10 -17.60
C SER A 177 -6.01 -14.82 -16.92
N LEU A 178 -5.56 -13.64 -17.39
CA LEU A 178 -5.86 -12.35 -16.77
C LEU A 178 -7.36 -12.12 -16.54
N ASP A 179 -8.20 -12.40 -17.54
CA ASP A 179 -9.65 -12.20 -17.43
C ASP A 179 -10.25 -13.01 -16.27
N ASN A 180 -9.83 -14.27 -16.10
CA ASN A 180 -10.29 -15.10 -14.98
C ASN A 180 -9.86 -14.54 -13.61
N VAL A 181 -8.64 -14.00 -13.52
CA VAL A 181 -8.16 -13.37 -12.27
C VAL A 181 -8.95 -12.10 -11.96
N LEU A 182 -9.27 -11.30 -12.98
CA LEU A 182 -10.07 -10.09 -12.81
C LEU A 182 -11.53 -10.41 -12.48
N ASP A 183 -12.11 -11.44 -13.08
CA ASP A 183 -13.46 -11.94 -12.77
C ASP A 183 -13.54 -12.45 -11.32
N GLU A 184 -12.53 -13.21 -10.88
CA GLU A 184 -12.43 -13.67 -9.49
C GLU A 184 -12.30 -12.48 -8.54
N PHE A 185 -11.41 -11.52 -8.84
CA PHE A 185 -11.26 -10.29 -8.06
C PHE A 185 -12.57 -9.51 -7.97
N ASP A 186 -13.28 -9.32 -9.09
CA ASP A 186 -14.55 -8.60 -9.13
C ASP A 186 -15.62 -9.31 -8.31
N SER A 187 -15.68 -10.64 -8.39
CA SER A 187 -16.66 -11.44 -7.65
C SER A 187 -16.47 -11.40 -6.13
N ILE A 188 -15.23 -11.27 -5.65
CA ILE A 188 -14.90 -11.30 -4.21
C ILE A 188 -14.83 -9.88 -3.63
N ILE A 189 -14.08 -8.99 -4.29
CA ILE A 189 -13.75 -7.66 -3.79
C ILE A 189 -14.57 -6.57 -4.49
N GLY A 190 -14.81 -6.73 -5.80
CA GLY A 190 -15.40 -5.72 -6.66
C GLY A 190 -14.34 -4.78 -7.27
N LEU A 191 -14.36 -4.64 -8.60
CA LEU A 191 -13.44 -3.77 -9.34
C LEU A 191 -13.57 -2.29 -8.95
N GLU A 192 -14.71 -1.87 -8.40
CA GLU A 192 -14.88 -0.52 -7.89
C GLU A 192 -13.97 -0.22 -6.69
N LYS A 193 -13.48 -1.24 -5.98
CA LYS A 193 -12.52 -1.09 -4.88
C LYS A 193 -11.07 -1.09 -5.33
N LEU A 194 -10.76 -1.48 -6.57
CA LEU A 194 -9.40 -1.41 -7.11
C LEU A 194 -9.01 0.06 -7.35
N LYS A 195 -8.04 0.56 -6.58
CA LYS A 195 -7.61 1.98 -6.66
C LYS A 195 -6.19 2.16 -7.19
N LEU A 196 -5.36 1.14 -7.09
CA LEU A 196 -3.96 1.18 -7.49
C LEU A 196 -3.54 -0.18 -8.04
N ILE A 197 -2.69 -0.16 -9.05
CA ILE A 197 -1.97 -1.34 -9.53
C ILE A 197 -0.48 -1.07 -9.31
N HIS A 198 0.19 -1.95 -8.58
CA HIS A 198 1.64 -2.03 -8.61
C HIS A 198 2.02 -2.97 -9.75
N LEU A 199 2.50 -2.36 -10.84
CA LEU A 199 2.84 -3.08 -12.07
C LEU A 199 4.30 -3.55 -12.01
N ASN A 200 4.49 -4.69 -11.35
CA ASN A 200 5.79 -5.33 -11.15
C ASN A 200 5.86 -6.67 -11.87
N ASP A 201 6.96 -6.91 -12.58
CA ASP A 201 7.30 -8.24 -13.09
C ASP A 201 7.88 -9.11 -11.96
N SER A 202 7.93 -10.43 -12.15
CA SER A 202 8.41 -11.39 -11.14
C SER A 202 9.68 -12.10 -11.58
N LYS A 203 10.64 -12.20 -10.65
CA LYS A 203 11.84 -13.05 -10.83
C LYS A 203 11.54 -14.55 -10.74
N PHE A 204 10.36 -14.94 -10.25
CA PHE A 204 10.02 -16.32 -9.94
C PHE A 204 8.77 -16.78 -10.69
N GLU A 205 8.57 -18.09 -10.68
CA GLU A 205 7.44 -18.76 -11.31
C GLU A 205 6.10 -18.53 -10.58
N LEU A 206 5.01 -18.80 -11.31
CA LEU A 206 3.63 -18.75 -10.82
C LEU A 206 3.50 -19.60 -9.54
N GLY A 207 2.88 -19.04 -8.51
CA GLY A 207 2.63 -19.76 -7.25
C GLY A 207 3.88 -20.02 -6.39
N SER A 208 5.01 -19.37 -6.69
CA SER A 208 6.27 -19.54 -5.94
C SER A 208 6.20 -19.08 -4.48
N LYS A 209 5.22 -18.25 -4.12
CA LYS A 209 5.08 -17.59 -2.81
C LYS A 209 6.27 -16.70 -2.43
N ARG A 210 7.01 -16.21 -3.43
CA ARG A 210 8.22 -15.40 -3.25
C ARG A 210 8.01 -13.99 -3.80
N ASP A 211 8.13 -13.02 -2.91
CA ASP A 211 8.13 -11.59 -3.25
C ASP A 211 9.53 -11.15 -3.71
N ARG A 212 9.76 -11.21 -5.03
CA ARG A 212 10.91 -10.59 -5.69
C ARG A 212 10.51 -10.03 -7.04
N HIS A 213 10.39 -8.71 -7.08
CA HIS A 213 10.16 -7.97 -8.31
C HIS A 213 11.37 -8.07 -9.24
N GLU A 214 11.12 -8.11 -10.54
CA GLU A 214 12.14 -7.93 -11.58
C GLU A 214 12.12 -6.50 -12.10
N HIS A 215 13.31 -5.95 -12.37
CA HIS A 215 13.44 -4.63 -12.95
C HIS A 215 13.26 -4.72 -14.47
N ILE A 216 12.31 -3.94 -14.99
CA ILE A 216 12.08 -3.72 -16.42
C ILE A 216 12.83 -2.47 -16.87
#